data_AF-Q49KC5-F1
#
_entry.id   AF-Q49KC5-F1
#
_cell.length_a   1.000
_cell.length_b   1.000
_cell.length_c   1.000
_cell.angle_alpha   90.00
_cell.angle_beta   90.00
_cell.angle_gamma   90.00
#
_symmetry.space_group_name_H-M   'P 1'
#
loop_
_entity.id
_entity.type
_entity.pdbx_description
1 polymer ?
#
loop_
_entity_poly.entity_id
_entity_poly.type
_entity_poly.pdbx_seq_one_letter_code
_entity_poly.pdbx_strand_id
1 'polypeptide(L)'
;TSRQLDEPTQKLFKAIDNENPEAFKQALKEGADVNAFDKEGMTPLMSIVNVCAVSGDGQATLEKMAKLLIQNRSININAQSKQSVSTTRTRCDPSTQSEISEFITTSNMRKDTALHIACQVGAKDVVKILLTHPDIKTDIKNYEYKSPEDCIARGFERVIKLEFKKAQKANELLGALSSRNIYQAKRPLNQEFNPNCWKRSRNEEIETPLSLIIQSCLQGITSDNKEVLTKLLKHKELDFSQIKPIQAIEQDSWVKQIIEQAITERLTATINKKDLDDVKKLVEDNCFMSHAIVTAALRGVNNPIESITNYLNEKFPANTLQPLASTNDIPVGSEQVIQELKGELERTKAQLIEKERELDRVVRERTRGINKISQLEEDLRQEKSAQKTKINDLNSEVTRLNRIVYGRASDTVEISRLKRDLKQVREERDRLSSENRLLRSNKNEKSSQAISSGRKLSNYASACFILLGVYTVVACLVIEDYPGIISAFFTAVALAFFLLG
;
A
#
# COMPACT_ATOMS: atom_id res chain seq x y z
N THR A 1 5.44 -31.43 12.93
CA THR A 1 5.12 -31.22 14.36
C THR A 1 4.01 -30.19 14.44
N SER A 2 2.79 -30.64 14.75
CA SER A 2 1.68 -29.73 15.09
C SER A 2 2.13 -28.92 16.29
N ARG A 3 2.35 -27.61 16.12
CA ARG A 3 2.69 -26.72 17.23
C ARG A 3 1.40 -26.60 18.02
N GLN A 4 1.34 -27.22 19.19
CA GLN A 4 0.22 -27.07 20.10
C GLN A 4 0.00 -25.57 20.32
N LEU A 5 -1.23 -25.10 20.12
CA LEU A 5 -1.60 -23.70 20.35
C LEU A 5 -1.22 -23.33 21.78
N ASP A 6 -0.73 -22.11 22.01
CA ASP A 6 -0.51 -21.66 23.38
C ASP A 6 -1.85 -21.52 24.14
N GLU A 7 -1.79 -21.48 25.46
CA GLU A 7 -2.99 -21.45 26.31
C GLU A 7 -3.91 -20.25 25.99
N PRO A 8 -3.42 -19.00 25.82
CA PRO A 8 -4.28 -17.88 25.46
C PRO A 8 -5.00 -18.07 24.12
N THR A 9 -4.34 -18.63 23.11
CA THR A 9 -4.96 -18.90 21.81
C THR A 9 -6.01 -20.00 21.90
N GLN A 10 -5.78 -21.05 22.68
CA GLN A 10 -6.81 -22.06 22.96
C GLN A 10 -8.05 -21.43 23.63
N LYS A 11 -7.83 -20.53 24.61
CA LYS A 11 -8.93 -19.79 25.25
C LYS A 11 -9.68 -18.91 24.25
N LEU A 12 -8.99 -18.29 23.29
CA LEU A 12 -9.61 -17.47 22.25
C LEU A 12 -10.57 -18.28 21.39
N PHE A 13 -10.13 -19.44 20.86
CA PHE A 13 -11.02 -20.33 20.08
C PHE A 13 -12.18 -20.85 20.93
N LYS A 14 -11.91 -21.27 22.18
CA LYS A 14 -12.97 -21.71 23.09
C LYS A 14 -13.98 -20.61 23.40
N ALA A 15 -13.56 -19.35 23.47
CA ALA A 15 -14.46 -18.22 23.68
C ALA A 15 -15.36 -17.95 22.47
N ILE A 16 -14.88 -18.23 21.25
CA ILE A 16 -15.69 -18.16 20.02
C ILE A 16 -16.75 -19.25 20.04
N ASP A 17 -16.35 -20.51 20.32
CA ASP A 17 -17.29 -21.65 20.34
C ASP A 17 -18.40 -21.51 21.38
N ASN A 18 -18.09 -20.85 22.51
CA ASN A 18 -19.06 -20.59 23.58
C ASN A 18 -19.72 -19.21 23.48
N GLU A 19 -19.46 -18.44 22.41
CA GLU A 19 -19.97 -17.08 22.20
C GLU A 19 -19.80 -16.16 23.42
N ASN A 20 -18.67 -16.26 24.12
CA ASN A 20 -18.40 -15.53 25.36
C ASN A 20 -17.48 -14.31 25.13
N PRO A 21 -18.03 -13.07 25.03
CA PRO A 21 -17.25 -11.88 24.69
C PRO A 21 -16.26 -11.47 25.77
N GLU A 22 -16.51 -11.79 27.05
CA GLU A 22 -15.60 -11.44 28.14
C GLU A 22 -14.39 -12.37 28.18
N ALA A 23 -14.62 -13.68 28.02
CA ALA A 23 -13.52 -14.64 27.84
C ALA A 23 -12.69 -14.32 26.58
N PHE A 24 -13.35 -13.87 25.52
CA PHE A 24 -12.71 -13.46 24.27
C PHE A 24 -11.77 -12.27 24.47
N LYS A 25 -12.27 -11.18 25.09
CA LYS A 25 -11.45 -9.99 25.42
C LYS A 25 -10.29 -10.36 26.35
N GLN A 26 -10.52 -11.24 27.32
CA GLN A 26 -9.49 -11.69 28.24
C GLN A 26 -8.39 -12.46 27.53
N ALA A 27 -8.73 -13.38 26.62
CA ALA A 27 -7.74 -14.11 25.81
C ALA A 27 -6.89 -13.17 24.95
N LEU A 28 -7.50 -12.14 24.34
CA LEU A 28 -6.75 -11.12 23.60
C LEU A 28 -5.78 -10.33 24.49
N LYS A 29 -6.18 -9.99 25.73
CA LYS A 29 -5.29 -9.33 26.71
C LYS A 29 -4.14 -10.22 27.17
N GLU A 30 -4.38 -11.53 27.26
CA GLU A 30 -3.37 -12.55 27.57
C GLU A 30 -2.39 -12.80 26.41
N GLY A 31 -2.57 -12.13 25.26
CA GLY A 31 -1.67 -12.22 24.12
C GLY A 31 -1.98 -13.35 23.14
N ALA A 32 -3.23 -13.83 23.10
CA ALA A 32 -3.67 -14.82 22.12
C ALA A 32 -3.29 -14.45 20.68
N ASP A 33 -2.78 -15.42 19.92
CA ASP A 33 -2.43 -15.25 18.52
C ASP A 33 -3.71 -15.23 17.65
N VAL A 34 -4.09 -14.03 17.22
CA VAL A 34 -5.26 -13.79 16.38
C VAL A 34 -5.16 -14.37 14.96
N ASN A 35 -4.00 -14.91 14.57
CA ASN A 35 -3.74 -15.54 13.27
C ASN A 35 -3.41 -17.03 13.35
N ALA A 36 -3.49 -17.61 14.55
CA ALA A 36 -3.24 -19.03 14.72
C ALA A 36 -4.25 -19.87 13.95
N PHE A 37 -3.90 -21.12 13.67
CA PHE A 37 -4.79 -22.06 12.99
C PHE A 37 -5.24 -23.12 13.97
N ASP A 38 -6.55 -23.36 14.08
CA ASP A 38 -7.11 -24.48 14.81
C ASP A 38 -6.86 -25.83 14.09
N LYS A 39 -7.42 -26.92 14.62
CA LYS A 39 -7.28 -28.28 14.09
C LYS A 39 -8.02 -28.45 12.74
N GLU A 40 -9.01 -27.61 12.47
CA GLU A 40 -9.72 -27.49 11.19
C GLU A 40 -8.92 -26.66 10.17
N GLY A 41 -7.86 -25.98 10.58
CA GLY A 41 -7.06 -25.11 9.73
C GLY A 41 -7.69 -23.73 9.52
N MET A 42 -8.55 -23.30 10.43
CA MET A 42 -9.21 -22.00 10.44
C MET A 42 -8.51 -21.03 11.39
N THR A 43 -8.50 -19.75 11.02
CA THR A 43 -8.12 -18.66 11.94
C THR A 43 -9.28 -18.31 12.86
N PRO A 44 -9.05 -17.64 14.01
CA PRO A 44 -10.14 -17.20 14.89
C PRO A 44 -11.23 -16.42 14.14
N LEU A 45 -10.84 -15.56 13.19
CA LEU A 45 -11.79 -14.80 12.37
C LEU A 45 -12.63 -15.71 11.45
N MET A 46 -12.03 -16.75 10.85
CA MET A 46 -12.75 -17.73 10.05
C MET A 46 -13.71 -18.56 10.90
N SER A 47 -13.28 -18.97 12.09
CA SER A 47 -14.12 -19.74 13.02
C SER A 47 -15.36 -18.93 13.42
N ILE A 48 -15.21 -17.62 13.71
CA ILE A 48 -16.36 -16.72 13.94
C ILE A 48 -17.34 -16.75 12.75
N VAL A 49 -16.84 -16.59 11.52
CA VAL A 49 -17.69 -16.59 10.31
C VAL A 49 -18.42 -17.93 10.16
N ASN A 50 -17.74 -19.04 10.45
CA ASN A 50 -18.31 -20.38 10.35
C ASN A 50 -19.40 -20.62 11.41
N VAL A 51 -19.20 -20.14 12.65
CA VAL A 51 -20.23 -20.21 13.71
C VAL A 51 -21.46 -19.38 13.34
N CYS A 52 -21.28 -18.20 12.74
CA CYS A 52 -22.39 -17.35 12.28
C CYS A 52 -23.35 -18.04 11.29
N ALA A 53 -22.90 -19.08 10.58
CA ALA A 53 -23.75 -19.83 9.66
C ALA A 53 -24.77 -20.74 10.37
N VAL A 54 -24.54 -21.04 11.65
CA VAL A 54 -25.28 -22.05 12.43
C VAL A 54 -26.07 -21.41 13.58
N SER A 55 -25.63 -20.27 14.09
CA SER A 55 -26.25 -19.52 15.19
C SER A 55 -27.36 -18.58 14.69
N GLY A 56 -28.56 -18.64 15.26
CA GLY A 56 -29.68 -17.74 14.93
C GLY A 56 -29.80 -16.49 15.83
N ASP A 57 -29.29 -16.55 17.06
CA ASP A 57 -29.43 -15.53 18.12
C ASP A 57 -28.10 -14.86 18.53
N GLY A 58 -26.98 -15.58 18.41
CA GLY A 58 -25.60 -15.14 18.72
C GLY A 58 -24.96 -14.09 17.83
N GLN A 59 -25.64 -13.68 16.76
CA GLN A 59 -25.04 -12.92 15.66
C GLN A 59 -24.40 -11.59 16.11
N ALA A 60 -25.07 -10.83 16.99
CA ALA A 60 -24.55 -9.55 17.48
C ALA A 60 -23.27 -9.69 18.32
N THR A 61 -23.16 -10.79 19.09
CA THR A 61 -21.97 -11.08 19.90
C THR A 61 -20.79 -11.46 19.01
N LEU A 62 -21.01 -12.32 18.02
CA LEU A 62 -20.01 -12.72 17.04
C LEU A 62 -19.54 -11.54 16.17
N GLU A 63 -20.44 -10.62 15.79
CA GLU A 63 -20.09 -9.37 15.12
C GLU A 63 -19.15 -8.50 15.96
N LYS A 64 -19.39 -8.38 17.27
CA LYS A 64 -18.51 -7.63 18.19
C LYS A 64 -17.13 -8.29 18.29
N MET A 65 -17.07 -9.62 18.38
CA MET A 65 -15.81 -10.36 18.37
C MET A 65 -15.04 -10.16 17.05
N ALA A 66 -15.73 -10.24 15.91
CA ALA A 66 -15.13 -9.98 14.61
C ALA A 66 -14.55 -8.57 14.53
N LYS A 67 -15.30 -7.54 14.97
CA LYS A 67 -14.83 -6.15 15.05
C LYS A 67 -13.55 -6.03 15.88
N LEU A 68 -13.49 -6.69 17.04
CA LEU A 68 -12.29 -6.69 17.90
C LEU A 68 -11.07 -7.32 17.21
N LEU A 69 -11.25 -8.42 16.45
CA LEU A 69 -10.14 -9.03 15.71
C LEU A 69 -9.66 -8.16 14.56
N ILE A 70 -10.57 -7.63 13.74
CA ILE A 70 -10.17 -6.81 12.58
C ILE A 70 -9.51 -5.50 13.01
N GLN A 71 -9.81 -5.00 14.21
CA GLN A 71 -9.14 -3.83 14.79
C GLN A 71 -7.84 -4.18 15.50
N ASN A 72 -7.47 -5.46 15.63
CA ASN A 72 -6.18 -5.87 16.18
C ASN A 72 -5.05 -5.48 15.20
N ARG A 73 -3.90 -5.06 15.71
CA ARG A 73 -2.77 -4.61 14.88
C ARG A 73 -2.07 -5.74 14.15
N SER A 74 -2.02 -6.93 14.74
CA SER A 74 -1.33 -8.08 14.17
C SER A 74 -2.20 -8.90 13.23
N ILE A 75 -3.48 -8.54 13.03
CA ILE A 75 -4.40 -9.33 12.24
C ILE A 75 -3.94 -9.47 10.79
N ASN A 76 -3.90 -10.70 10.30
CA ASN A 76 -3.78 -11.02 8.90
C ASN A 76 -5.18 -11.30 8.35
N ILE A 77 -5.88 -10.22 7.99
CA ILE A 77 -7.25 -10.27 7.45
C ILE A 77 -7.38 -11.17 6.21
N ASN A 78 -6.27 -11.38 5.49
CA ASN A 78 -6.19 -12.11 4.24
C ASN A 78 -5.58 -13.52 4.40
N ALA A 79 -5.45 -14.02 5.64
CA ALA A 79 -4.98 -15.38 5.87
C ALA A 79 -5.85 -16.37 5.09
N GLN A 80 -5.21 -17.35 4.44
CA GLN A 80 -5.91 -18.45 3.78
C GLN A 80 -5.92 -19.66 4.72
N SER A 81 -7.08 -20.31 4.86
CA SER A 81 -7.23 -21.53 5.65
C SER A 81 -6.24 -22.60 5.20
N LYS A 82 -5.82 -23.42 6.16
CA LYS A 82 -4.90 -24.52 5.96
C LYS A 82 -5.67 -25.83 5.81
N GLN A 83 -5.01 -26.81 5.22
CA GLN A 83 -5.54 -28.16 5.18
C GLN A 83 -5.71 -28.68 6.60
N SER A 84 -6.92 -29.15 6.94
CA SER A 84 -7.13 -29.91 8.17
C SER A 84 -6.23 -31.15 8.13
N VAL A 85 -5.42 -31.33 9.16
CA VAL A 85 -4.57 -32.51 9.31
C VAL A 85 -5.45 -33.65 9.87
N SER A 86 -6.47 -34.05 9.12
CA SER A 86 -7.20 -35.28 9.43
C SER A 86 -6.36 -36.47 8.98
N THR A 87 -5.55 -37.00 9.88
CA THR A 87 -4.90 -38.30 9.70
C THR A 87 -5.92 -39.43 9.86
N THR A 88 -6.71 -39.69 8.82
CA THR A 88 -7.38 -40.99 8.63
C THR A 88 -7.06 -41.52 7.24
N ARG A 89 -5.88 -42.15 7.08
CA ARG A 89 -5.75 -43.25 6.10
C ARG A 89 -6.46 -44.47 6.69
N THR A 90 -7.78 -44.48 6.70
CA THR A 90 -8.52 -45.75 6.81
C THR A 90 -8.49 -46.39 5.44
N ARG A 91 -7.76 -47.50 5.34
CA ARG A 91 -7.73 -48.37 4.17
C ARG A 91 -9.10 -49.06 4.09
N CYS A 92 -10.01 -48.53 3.28
CA CYS A 92 -11.30 -49.19 3.03
C CYS A 92 -11.08 -50.45 2.19
N ASP A 93 -11.68 -51.55 2.64
CA ASP A 93 -11.77 -52.84 1.96
C ASP A 93 -12.69 -52.72 0.71
N PRO A 94 -12.39 -53.30 -0.47
CA PRO A 94 -13.11 -53.02 -1.70
C PRO A 94 -14.53 -53.64 -1.82
N SER A 95 -15.06 -54.25 -0.77
CA SER A 95 -16.25 -55.13 -0.85
C SER A 95 -17.57 -54.51 -0.38
N THR A 96 -17.59 -53.26 0.08
CA THR A 96 -18.82 -52.55 0.47
C THR A 96 -19.09 -51.32 -0.41
N GLN A 97 -19.29 -51.55 -1.70
CA GLN A 97 -19.87 -50.55 -2.62
C GLN A 97 -21.37 -50.80 -2.79
N SER A 98 -22.17 -50.44 -1.79
CA SER A 98 -23.57 -50.09 -1.99
C SER A 98 -24.06 -49.42 -0.72
N GLU A 99 -24.54 -48.17 -0.84
CA GLU A 99 -25.33 -47.47 0.19
C GLU A 99 -24.58 -47.03 1.46
N ILE A 100 -23.65 -46.07 1.32
CA ILE A 100 -23.34 -45.13 2.41
C ILE A 100 -23.30 -43.70 1.86
N SER A 101 -24.41 -43.01 2.12
CA SER A 101 -24.58 -41.58 2.38
C SER A 101 -23.87 -40.55 1.49
N GLU A 102 -24.71 -39.85 0.75
CA GLU A 102 -24.70 -38.40 0.50
C GLU A 102 -24.49 -37.59 1.81
N PHE A 103 -23.30 -37.63 2.42
CA PHE A 103 -22.91 -36.74 3.52
C PHE A 103 -21.41 -36.42 3.47
N ILE A 104 -21.09 -35.21 3.02
CA ILE A 104 -19.92 -34.38 3.36
C ILE A 104 -18.54 -35.09 3.36
N THR A 105 -17.89 -35.23 2.21
CA THR A 105 -16.42 -35.49 2.16
C THR A 105 -15.65 -34.78 1.02
N THR A 106 -16.12 -33.62 0.52
CA THR A 106 -15.33 -32.76 -0.40
C THR A 106 -14.58 -31.61 0.30
N SER A 107 -14.53 -31.59 1.64
CA SER A 107 -14.16 -30.41 2.45
C SER A 107 -12.72 -30.40 3.00
N ASN A 108 -11.70 -30.86 2.28
CA ASN A 108 -10.33 -30.92 2.83
C ASN A 108 -9.25 -30.07 2.13
N MET A 109 -9.59 -29.23 1.15
CA MET A 109 -8.60 -28.32 0.55
C MET A 109 -9.25 -27.00 0.15
N ARG A 110 -9.37 -26.05 1.08
CA ARG A 110 -9.83 -24.71 0.75
C ARG A 110 -8.82 -23.70 1.23
N LYS A 111 -8.30 -22.91 0.29
CA LYS A 111 -7.41 -21.77 0.52
C LYS A 111 -8.26 -20.52 0.75
N ASP A 112 -9.33 -20.68 1.52
CA ASP A 112 -10.35 -19.67 1.70
C ASP A 112 -9.88 -18.63 2.71
N THR A 113 -10.16 -17.36 2.43
CA THR A 113 -10.04 -16.30 3.43
C THR A 113 -11.35 -16.21 4.21
N ALA A 114 -11.36 -15.48 5.33
CA ALA A 114 -12.60 -15.20 6.05
C ALA A 114 -13.69 -14.60 5.14
N LEU A 115 -13.30 -13.79 4.14
CA LEU A 115 -14.23 -13.21 3.16
C LEU A 115 -14.81 -14.26 2.19
N HIS A 116 -14.03 -15.27 1.78
CA HIS A 116 -14.56 -16.39 0.97
C HIS A 116 -15.65 -17.14 1.74
N ILE A 117 -15.34 -17.52 2.99
CA ILE A 117 -16.28 -18.26 3.84
C ILE A 117 -17.54 -17.42 4.06
N ALA A 118 -17.41 -16.13 4.35
CA ALA A 118 -18.55 -15.24 4.59
C ALA A 118 -19.44 -15.11 3.34
N CYS A 119 -18.86 -15.05 2.14
CA CYS A 119 -19.61 -15.05 0.89
C CYS A 119 -20.31 -16.39 0.62
N GLN A 120 -19.62 -17.50 0.91
CA GLN A 120 -20.15 -18.85 0.71
C GLN A 120 -21.34 -19.16 1.61
N VAL A 121 -21.28 -18.76 2.88
CA VAL A 121 -22.38 -19.02 3.84
C VAL A 121 -23.46 -17.94 3.81
N GLY A 122 -23.21 -16.81 3.15
CA GLY A 122 -24.17 -15.71 3.07
C GLY A 122 -24.18 -14.80 4.31
N ALA A 123 -23.11 -14.79 5.12
CA ALA A 123 -22.99 -14.00 6.35
C ALA A 123 -22.82 -12.50 6.04
N LYS A 124 -23.92 -11.85 5.61
CA LYS A 124 -23.95 -10.46 5.13
C LYS A 124 -23.29 -9.47 6.08
N ASP A 125 -23.62 -9.51 7.37
CA ASP A 125 -23.12 -8.53 8.34
C ASP A 125 -21.63 -8.72 8.60
N VAL A 126 -21.14 -9.97 8.57
CA VAL A 126 -19.70 -10.27 8.63
C VAL A 126 -18.99 -9.80 7.36
N VAL A 127 -19.55 -10.03 6.16
CA VAL A 127 -19.01 -9.47 4.91
C VAL A 127 -18.86 -7.96 5.02
N LYS A 128 -19.90 -7.27 5.51
CA LYS A 128 -19.90 -5.83 5.70
C LYS A 128 -18.79 -5.38 6.66
N ILE A 129 -18.57 -6.10 7.76
CA ILE A 129 -17.49 -5.84 8.74
C ILE A 129 -16.12 -6.05 8.10
N LEU A 130 -15.89 -7.19 7.43
CA LEU A 130 -14.61 -7.52 6.80
C LEU A 130 -14.20 -6.49 5.74
N LEU A 131 -15.17 -6.04 4.93
CA LEU A 131 -14.95 -5.03 3.88
C LEU A 131 -14.62 -3.62 4.42
N THR A 132 -14.75 -3.38 5.74
CA THR A 132 -14.29 -2.11 6.34
C THR A 132 -12.78 -2.05 6.57
N HIS A 133 -12.09 -3.20 6.59
CA HIS A 133 -10.68 -3.27 6.93
C HIS A 133 -9.82 -2.70 5.79
N PRO A 134 -8.84 -1.80 6.07
CA PRO A 134 -8.06 -1.12 5.03
C PRO A 134 -7.27 -2.07 4.13
N ASP A 135 -6.74 -3.17 4.70
CA ASP A 135 -5.90 -4.11 3.96
C ASP A 135 -6.66 -5.31 3.36
N ILE A 136 -8.00 -5.33 3.40
CA ILE A 136 -8.78 -6.44 2.84
C ILE A 136 -8.54 -6.57 1.34
N LYS A 137 -8.28 -7.79 0.86
CA LYS A 137 -8.17 -8.09 -0.57
C LYS A 137 -9.38 -8.90 -1.03
N THR A 138 -10.04 -8.40 -2.07
CA THR A 138 -11.29 -8.97 -2.61
C THR A 138 -11.07 -9.90 -3.80
N ASP A 139 -9.82 -10.09 -4.24
CA ASP A 139 -9.44 -10.81 -5.45
C ASP A 139 -8.60 -12.07 -5.18
N ILE A 140 -8.29 -12.37 -3.91
CA ILE A 140 -7.52 -13.55 -3.51
C ILE A 140 -8.22 -14.80 -4.03
N LYS A 141 -7.45 -15.71 -4.64
CA LYS A 141 -7.99 -16.96 -5.18
C LYS A 141 -7.79 -18.12 -4.22
N ASN A 142 -8.85 -18.89 -4.00
CA ASN A 142 -8.80 -20.17 -3.30
C ASN A 142 -8.29 -21.31 -4.22
N TYR A 143 -8.34 -22.56 -3.75
CA TYR A 143 -7.91 -23.72 -4.55
C TYR A 143 -8.80 -24.00 -5.77
N GLU A 144 -10.05 -23.53 -5.75
CA GLU A 144 -10.96 -23.61 -6.90
C GLU A 144 -10.74 -22.43 -7.88
N TYR A 145 -9.69 -21.62 -7.68
CA TYR A 145 -9.42 -20.39 -8.44
C TYR A 145 -10.56 -19.36 -8.39
N LYS A 146 -11.40 -19.45 -7.37
CA LYS A 146 -12.51 -18.52 -7.11
C LYS A 146 -12.03 -17.40 -6.19
N SER A 147 -12.45 -16.18 -6.50
CA SER A 147 -12.37 -15.04 -5.58
C SER A 147 -13.52 -15.11 -4.57
N PRO A 148 -13.50 -14.31 -3.49
CA PRO A 148 -14.63 -14.23 -2.58
C PRO A 148 -15.96 -13.92 -3.28
N GLU A 149 -15.97 -13.00 -4.25
CA GLU A 149 -17.19 -12.68 -5.02
C GLU A 149 -17.70 -13.86 -5.86
N ASP A 150 -16.79 -14.72 -6.36
CA ASP A 150 -17.16 -15.92 -7.12
C ASP A 150 -17.75 -17.02 -6.21
N CYS A 151 -17.49 -16.95 -4.91
CA CYS A 151 -18.00 -17.90 -3.91
C CYS A 151 -19.37 -17.50 -3.33
N ILE A 152 -19.95 -16.37 -3.75
CA ILE A 152 -21.22 -15.91 -3.18
C ILE A 152 -22.34 -16.93 -3.43
N ALA A 153 -23.00 -17.38 -2.37
CA ALA A 153 -24.17 -18.25 -2.48
C ALA A 153 -25.30 -17.56 -3.25
N ARG A 154 -25.95 -18.31 -4.16
CA ARG A 154 -26.97 -17.79 -5.11
C ARG A 154 -28.07 -16.96 -4.44
N GLY A 155 -28.51 -17.33 -3.23
CA GLY A 155 -29.55 -16.60 -2.49
C GLY A 155 -29.13 -15.20 -1.99
N PHE A 156 -27.82 -14.95 -1.86
CA PHE A 156 -27.28 -13.72 -1.29
C PHE A 156 -26.55 -12.84 -2.32
N GLU A 157 -26.52 -13.24 -3.59
CA GLU A 157 -25.75 -12.59 -4.65
C GLU A 157 -26.01 -11.08 -4.76
N ARG A 158 -27.28 -10.68 -4.86
CA ARG A 158 -27.66 -9.27 -4.98
C ARG A 158 -27.23 -8.45 -3.76
N VAL A 159 -27.40 -9.02 -2.57
CA VAL A 159 -27.17 -8.33 -1.30
C VAL A 159 -25.66 -8.18 -1.06
N ILE A 160 -24.90 -9.25 -1.24
CA ILE A 160 -23.45 -9.23 -0.99
C ILE A 160 -22.72 -8.41 -2.06
N LYS A 161 -23.06 -8.53 -3.36
CA LYS A 161 -22.45 -7.68 -4.41
C LYS A 161 -22.69 -6.20 -4.17
N LEU A 162 -23.82 -5.82 -3.56
CA LEU A 162 -24.06 -4.43 -3.16
C LEU A 162 -23.09 -3.98 -2.06
N GLU A 163 -22.78 -4.83 -1.08
CA GLU A 163 -21.81 -4.51 -0.03
C GLU A 163 -20.39 -4.33 -0.57
N PHE A 164 -19.96 -5.10 -1.57
CA PHE A 164 -18.69 -4.86 -2.29
C PHE A 164 -18.65 -3.49 -2.97
N LYS A 165 -19.74 -3.10 -3.67
CA LYS A 165 -19.85 -1.76 -4.27
C LYS A 165 -19.81 -0.65 -3.22
N LYS A 166 -20.55 -0.82 -2.12
CA LYS A 166 -20.55 0.13 -1.00
C LYS A 166 -19.16 0.30 -0.40
N ALA A 167 -18.39 -0.78 -0.27
CA ALA A 167 -17.03 -0.75 0.26
C ALA A 167 -16.06 -0.01 -0.69
N GLN A 168 -16.18 -0.22 -2.00
CA GLN A 168 -15.40 0.55 -2.98
C GLN A 168 -15.66 2.06 -2.84
N LYS A 169 -16.93 2.47 -2.71
CA LYS A 169 -17.32 3.88 -2.52
C LYS A 169 -16.90 4.43 -1.16
N ALA A 170 -16.92 3.61 -0.13
CA ALA A 170 -16.37 3.95 1.18
C ALA A 170 -14.88 4.29 1.10
N ASN A 171 -14.11 3.51 0.34
CA ASN A 171 -12.67 3.73 0.16
C ASN A 171 -12.38 5.00 -0.67
N GLU A 172 -13.18 5.28 -1.71
CA GLU A 172 -13.12 6.56 -2.44
C GLU A 172 -13.35 7.75 -1.49
N LEU A 173 -14.35 7.67 -0.62
CA LEU A 173 -14.66 8.70 0.38
C LEU A 173 -13.51 8.87 1.40
N LEU A 174 -13.01 7.77 1.96
CA LEU A 174 -11.92 7.79 2.92
C LEU A 174 -10.65 8.38 2.31
N GLY A 175 -10.33 8.05 1.05
CA GLY A 175 -9.20 8.63 0.32
C GLY A 175 -9.35 10.14 0.09
N ALA A 176 -10.54 10.60 -0.30
CA ALA A 176 -10.82 12.02 -0.49
C ALA A 176 -10.68 12.83 0.82
N LEU A 177 -11.24 12.32 1.93
CA LEU A 177 -11.12 12.97 3.24
C LEU A 177 -9.69 12.91 3.79
N SER A 178 -8.98 11.81 3.56
CA SER A 178 -7.57 11.66 3.94
C SER A 178 -6.65 12.65 3.24
N SER A 179 -6.94 12.96 1.98
CA SER A 179 -6.23 13.97 1.19
C SER A 179 -6.75 15.39 1.40
N ARG A 180 -7.66 15.59 2.38
CA ARG A 180 -8.33 16.86 2.70
C ARG A 180 -9.07 17.49 1.51
N ASN A 181 -9.46 16.69 0.53
CA ASN A 181 -10.21 17.13 -0.63
C ASN A 181 -11.72 16.99 -0.39
N ILE A 182 -12.29 17.98 0.30
CA ILE A 182 -13.72 17.96 0.70
C ILE A 182 -14.65 17.99 -0.52
N TYR A 183 -14.26 18.67 -1.59
CA TYR A 183 -15.03 18.68 -2.84
C TYR A 183 -15.18 17.28 -3.44
N GLN A 184 -14.09 16.51 -3.54
CA GLN A 184 -14.13 15.13 -4.02
C GLN A 184 -14.93 14.21 -3.09
N ALA A 185 -14.92 14.47 -1.78
CA ALA A 185 -15.69 13.70 -0.80
C ALA A 185 -17.21 13.80 -1.02
N LYS A 186 -17.72 14.82 -1.75
CA LYS A 186 -19.16 14.95 -2.05
C LYS A 186 -19.68 13.90 -3.02
N ARG A 187 -18.83 13.41 -3.94
CA ARG A 187 -19.24 12.46 -4.99
C ARG A 187 -19.74 11.12 -4.41
N PRO A 188 -18.98 10.44 -3.52
CA PRO A 188 -19.43 9.18 -2.94
C PRO A 188 -20.68 9.30 -2.04
N LEU A 189 -20.92 10.47 -1.43
CA LEU A 189 -22.02 10.66 -0.48
C LEU A 189 -23.42 10.58 -1.10
N ASN A 190 -23.54 10.80 -2.41
CA ASN A 190 -24.82 10.71 -3.13
C ASN A 190 -25.09 9.28 -3.65
N GLN A 191 -24.23 8.32 -3.31
CA GLN A 191 -24.34 6.92 -3.71
C GLN A 191 -24.56 6.06 -2.46
N GLU A 192 -24.84 4.77 -2.64
CA GLU A 192 -24.82 3.84 -1.52
C GLU A 192 -23.37 3.52 -1.15
N PHE A 193 -22.99 3.77 0.11
CA PHE A 193 -21.68 3.44 0.64
C PHE A 193 -21.77 2.96 2.09
N ASN A 194 -20.71 2.32 2.57
CA ASN A 194 -20.55 1.98 3.98
C ASN A 194 -19.68 3.06 4.65
N PRO A 195 -20.20 3.84 5.62
CA PRO A 195 -19.44 4.95 6.23
C PRO A 195 -18.35 4.50 7.22
N ASN A 196 -18.24 3.21 7.51
CA ASN A 196 -17.41 2.68 8.60
C ASN A 196 -16.06 2.12 8.14
N CYS A 197 -15.63 2.44 6.92
CA CYS A 197 -14.25 2.18 6.52
C CYS A 197 -13.30 2.97 7.43
N TRP A 198 -12.06 2.50 7.56
CA TRP A 198 -11.09 3.14 8.42
C TRP A 198 -9.67 2.88 7.93
N LYS A 199 -8.74 3.66 8.45
CA LYS A 199 -7.30 3.48 8.29
C LYS A 199 -6.59 3.80 9.60
N ARG A 200 -5.30 3.46 9.70
CA ARG A 200 -4.46 3.92 10.82
C ARG A 200 -3.69 5.17 10.43
N SER A 201 -3.67 6.14 11.33
CA SER A 201 -2.79 7.30 11.23
C SER A 201 -1.34 6.91 11.52
N ARG A 202 -0.40 7.85 11.34
CA ARG A 202 1.00 7.66 11.75
C ARG A 202 1.15 7.43 13.26
N ASN A 203 0.21 7.95 14.04
CA ASN A 203 0.16 7.76 15.50
C ASN A 203 -0.62 6.49 15.88
N GLU A 204 -0.92 5.63 14.90
CA GLU A 204 -1.61 4.35 15.06
C GLU A 204 -3.07 4.47 15.55
N GLU A 205 -3.63 5.67 15.52
CA GLU A 205 -5.03 5.93 15.81
C GLU A 205 -5.91 5.54 14.62
N ILE A 206 -7.11 5.04 14.91
CA ILE A 206 -8.10 4.72 13.89
C ILE A 206 -8.70 6.03 13.38
N GLU A 207 -8.55 6.30 12.09
CA GLU A 207 -9.18 7.40 11.37
C GLU A 207 -10.30 6.83 10.48
N THR A 208 -11.53 7.24 10.78
CA THR A 208 -12.74 6.99 9.98
C THR A 208 -13.11 8.22 9.14
N PRO A 209 -13.95 8.10 8.09
CA PRO A 209 -14.51 9.23 7.37
C PRO A 209 -15.10 10.29 8.31
N LEU A 210 -15.84 9.87 9.35
CA LEU A 210 -16.44 10.79 10.29
C LEU A 210 -15.39 11.52 11.15
N SER A 211 -14.37 10.81 11.67
CA SER A 211 -13.30 11.47 12.43
C SER A 211 -12.51 12.49 11.60
N LEU A 212 -12.25 12.18 10.32
CA LEU A 212 -11.50 13.04 9.43
C LEU A 212 -12.27 14.31 9.06
N ILE A 213 -13.57 14.19 8.78
CA ILE A 213 -14.38 15.37 8.48
C ILE A 213 -14.54 16.26 9.72
N ILE A 214 -14.70 15.68 10.92
CA ILE A 214 -14.74 16.44 12.17
C ILE A 214 -13.43 17.22 12.34
N GLN A 215 -12.28 16.55 12.19
CA GLN A 215 -10.98 17.20 12.29
C GLN A 215 -10.81 18.32 11.25
N SER A 216 -11.32 18.12 10.04
CA SER A 216 -11.33 19.16 9.00
C SER A 216 -12.20 20.35 9.40
N CYS A 217 -13.41 20.13 9.92
CA CYS A 217 -14.28 21.19 10.42
C CYS A 217 -13.62 22.01 11.53
N LEU A 218 -12.95 21.34 12.49
CA LEU A 218 -12.23 22.00 13.58
C LEU A 218 -11.05 22.87 13.10
N GLN A 219 -10.50 22.60 11.91
CA GLN A 219 -9.41 23.39 11.30
C GLN A 219 -9.93 24.55 10.44
N GLY A 220 -11.20 24.52 10.03
CA GLY A 220 -11.80 25.51 9.15
C GLY A 220 -13.15 25.04 8.62
N ILE A 221 -14.16 25.87 8.80
CA ILE A 221 -15.53 25.54 8.41
C ILE A 221 -15.81 26.10 7.02
N THR A 222 -16.19 25.22 6.10
CA THR A 222 -16.79 25.59 4.82
C THR A 222 -18.21 25.03 4.71
N SER A 223 -19.01 25.53 3.77
CA SER A 223 -20.32 24.96 3.46
C SER A 223 -20.22 23.48 3.06
N ASP A 224 -19.16 23.10 2.35
CA ASP A 224 -18.92 21.73 1.93
C ASP A 224 -18.58 20.82 3.12
N ASN A 225 -17.79 21.32 4.07
CA ASN A 225 -17.50 20.62 5.33
C ASN A 225 -18.80 20.29 6.08
N LYS A 226 -19.69 21.29 6.20
CA LYS A 226 -21.00 21.13 6.84
C LYS A 226 -21.81 20.02 6.18
N GLU A 227 -21.90 20.06 4.84
CA GLU A 227 -22.70 19.12 4.06
C GLU A 227 -22.19 17.68 4.25
N VAL A 228 -20.88 17.47 4.12
CA VAL A 228 -20.25 16.15 4.28
C VAL A 228 -20.46 15.61 5.69
N LEU A 229 -20.22 16.43 6.72
CA LEU A 229 -20.40 16.05 8.12
C LEU A 229 -21.86 15.66 8.41
N THR A 230 -22.81 16.51 8.00
CA THR A 230 -24.24 16.26 8.25
C THR A 230 -24.73 15.00 7.53
N LYS A 231 -24.30 14.77 6.28
CA LYS A 231 -24.67 13.55 5.52
C LYS A 231 -24.12 12.28 6.19
N LEU A 232 -22.88 12.31 6.65
CA LEU A 232 -22.27 11.16 7.35
C LEU A 232 -22.99 10.85 8.67
N LEU A 233 -23.24 11.86 9.51
CA LEU A 233 -23.92 11.69 10.81
C LEU A 233 -25.33 11.09 10.66
N LYS A 234 -26.03 11.48 9.59
CA LYS A 234 -27.38 10.97 9.26
C LYS A 234 -27.38 9.59 8.59
N HIS A 235 -26.22 9.06 8.18
CA HIS A 235 -26.16 7.79 7.48
C HIS A 235 -26.58 6.63 8.40
N LYS A 236 -27.62 5.88 8.02
CA LYS A 236 -28.23 4.83 8.87
C LYS A 236 -27.25 3.76 9.35
N GLU A 237 -26.24 3.46 8.53
CA GLU A 237 -25.28 2.39 8.81
C GLU A 237 -24.05 2.87 9.59
N LEU A 238 -23.94 4.17 9.90
CA LEU A 238 -22.79 4.72 10.63
C LEU A 238 -22.72 4.14 12.04
N ASP A 239 -21.53 3.62 12.36
CA ASP A 239 -21.13 3.02 13.62
C ASP A 239 -20.31 4.03 14.44
N PHE A 240 -20.89 4.46 15.56
CA PHE A 240 -20.25 5.45 16.45
C PHE A 240 -19.21 4.83 17.38
N SER A 241 -19.19 3.51 17.56
CA SER A 241 -18.22 2.83 18.45
C SER A 241 -16.76 3.01 18.01
N GLN A 242 -16.53 3.32 16.73
CA GLN A 242 -15.20 3.59 16.18
C GLN A 242 -14.71 5.01 16.46
N ILE A 243 -15.54 5.87 17.03
CA ILE A 243 -15.26 7.30 17.21
C ILE A 243 -14.92 7.55 18.66
N LYS A 244 -13.71 8.04 18.91
CA LYS A 244 -13.33 8.50 20.23
C LYS A 244 -13.95 9.87 20.50
N PRO A 245 -14.33 10.18 21.75
CA PRO A 245 -14.69 11.54 22.14
C PRO A 245 -13.53 12.49 21.82
N ILE A 246 -13.79 13.49 20.97
CA ILE A 246 -12.81 14.52 20.64
C ILE A 246 -13.12 15.71 21.56
N GLN A 247 -12.29 15.94 22.59
CA GLN A 247 -12.48 17.06 23.53
C GLN A 247 -12.56 18.41 22.83
N ALA A 248 -11.88 18.58 21.69
CA ALA A 248 -11.95 19.80 20.89
C ALA A 248 -13.36 20.10 20.32
N ILE A 249 -14.25 19.10 20.20
CA ILE A 249 -15.64 19.33 19.80
C ILE A 249 -16.38 20.15 20.87
N GLU A 250 -16.12 19.90 22.15
CA GLU A 250 -16.79 20.63 23.25
C GLU A 250 -16.44 22.12 23.24
N GLN A 251 -15.25 22.46 22.76
CA GLN A 251 -14.77 23.85 22.65
C GLN A 251 -15.22 24.53 21.35
N ASP A 252 -15.62 23.76 20.34
CA ASP A 252 -16.14 24.29 19.07
C ASP A 252 -17.68 24.25 19.07
N SER A 253 -18.29 25.37 19.48
CA SER A 253 -19.74 25.51 19.59
C SER A 253 -20.46 25.17 18.28
N TRP A 254 -19.85 25.42 17.12
CA TRP A 254 -20.50 25.22 15.83
C TRP A 254 -20.49 23.76 15.39
N VAL A 255 -19.33 23.10 15.49
CA VAL A 255 -19.21 21.65 15.20
C VAL A 255 -20.09 20.86 16.16
N LYS A 256 -20.10 21.23 17.45
CA LYS A 256 -20.97 20.64 18.46
C LYS A 256 -22.45 20.74 18.08
N GLN A 257 -22.93 21.95 17.74
CA GLN A 257 -24.32 22.16 17.34
C GLN A 257 -24.73 21.31 16.13
N ILE A 258 -23.86 21.15 15.13
CA ILE A 258 -24.17 20.32 13.95
C ILE A 258 -24.26 18.85 14.32
N ILE A 259 -23.35 18.37 15.16
CA ILE A 259 -23.37 16.99 15.63
C ILE A 259 -24.65 16.72 16.44
N GLU A 260 -24.93 17.57 17.42
CA GLU A 260 -26.14 17.47 18.25
C GLU A 260 -27.41 17.51 17.39
N GLN A 261 -27.51 18.45 16.44
CA GLN A 261 -28.65 18.56 15.55
C GLN A 261 -28.81 17.31 14.67
N ALA A 262 -27.75 16.86 14.01
CA ALA A 262 -27.82 15.70 13.11
C ALA A 262 -28.17 14.41 13.85
N ILE A 263 -27.65 14.22 15.07
CA ILE A 263 -27.95 13.06 15.91
C ILE A 263 -29.37 13.14 16.44
N THR A 264 -29.83 14.33 16.87
CA THR A 264 -31.23 14.54 17.29
C THR A 264 -32.18 14.16 16.16
N GLU A 265 -31.96 14.65 14.95
CA GLU A 265 -32.80 14.34 13.78
C GLU A 265 -32.77 12.83 13.45
N ARG A 266 -31.60 12.19 13.50
CA ARG A 266 -31.47 10.73 13.29
C ARG A 266 -32.16 9.92 14.38
N LEU A 267 -32.08 10.35 15.63
CA LEU A 267 -32.73 9.70 16.76
C LEU A 267 -34.25 9.85 16.66
N THR A 268 -34.76 11.06 16.41
CA THR A 268 -36.19 11.30 16.16
C THR A 268 -36.73 10.44 15.02
N ALA A 269 -36.02 10.36 13.89
CA ALA A 269 -36.41 9.50 12.78
C ALA A 269 -36.45 8.01 13.16
N THR A 270 -35.48 7.56 13.95
CA THR A 270 -35.41 6.17 14.43
C THR A 270 -36.55 5.87 15.41
N ILE A 271 -36.84 6.76 16.37
CA ILE A 271 -37.96 6.59 17.32
C ILE A 271 -39.31 6.54 16.58
N ASN A 272 -39.49 7.37 15.54
CA ASN A 272 -40.71 7.37 14.73
C ASN A 272 -40.96 6.05 14.00
N LYS A 273 -39.93 5.24 13.73
CA LYS A 273 -40.11 3.88 13.19
C LYS A 273 -40.71 2.89 14.19
N LYS A 274 -40.76 3.25 15.48
CA LYS A 274 -41.32 2.43 16.56
C LYS A 274 -40.58 1.08 16.77
N ASP A 275 -39.30 1.05 16.42
CA ASP A 275 -38.43 -0.12 16.56
C ASP A 275 -37.41 0.13 17.68
N LEU A 276 -37.57 -0.60 18.79
CA LEU A 276 -36.72 -0.46 19.97
C LEU A 276 -35.28 -0.95 19.72
N ASP A 277 -35.09 -1.96 18.87
CA ASP A 277 -33.76 -2.53 18.63
C ASP A 277 -32.92 -1.61 17.74
N ASP A 278 -33.55 -0.98 16.76
CA ASP A 278 -32.96 0.11 15.96
C ASP A 278 -32.53 1.29 16.87
N VAL A 279 -33.35 1.66 17.87
CA VAL A 279 -33.01 2.70 18.86
C VAL A 279 -31.84 2.26 19.73
N LYS A 280 -31.88 1.04 20.31
CA LYS A 280 -30.79 0.49 21.12
C LYS A 280 -29.48 0.52 20.36
N LYS A 281 -29.48 0.07 19.10
CA LYS A 281 -28.30 0.03 18.22
C LYS A 281 -27.74 1.41 17.90
N LEU A 282 -28.59 2.42 17.69
CA LEU A 282 -28.14 3.80 17.43
C LEU A 282 -27.47 4.44 18.64
N VAL A 283 -27.95 4.07 19.83
CA VAL A 283 -27.59 4.66 21.11
C VAL A 283 -26.43 3.92 21.78
N GLU A 284 -26.24 2.64 21.46
CA GLU A 284 -25.08 1.84 21.88
C GLU A 284 -23.77 2.46 21.37
N ASP A 285 -22.82 2.65 22.29
CA ASP A 285 -21.48 3.21 22.04
C ASP A 285 -21.44 4.57 21.32
N ASN A 286 -22.57 5.31 21.31
CA ASN A 286 -22.64 6.62 20.69
C ASN A 286 -22.07 7.70 21.62
N CYS A 287 -20.81 8.05 21.41
CA CYS A 287 -20.06 9.00 22.24
C CYS A 287 -20.63 10.42 22.26
N PHE A 288 -21.55 10.76 21.34
CA PHE A 288 -22.15 12.09 21.26
C PHE A 288 -23.54 12.15 21.90
N MET A 289 -24.13 11.01 22.29
CA MET A 289 -25.46 10.96 22.85
C MET A 289 -25.50 11.61 24.24
N SER A 290 -26.52 12.43 24.50
CA SER A 290 -26.70 13.12 25.79
C SER A 290 -28.18 13.22 26.15
N HIS A 291 -28.47 13.49 27.43
CA HIS A 291 -29.84 13.74 27.89
C HIS A 291 -30.50 14.91 27.12
N ALA A 292 -29.73 15.93 26.72
CA ALA A 292 -30.24 17.04 25.92
C ALA A 292 -30.71 16.59 24.53
N ILE A 293 -29.91 15.76 23.85
CA ILE A 293 -30.26 15.18 22.55
C ILE A 293 -31.50 14.29 22.67
N VAL A 294 -31.56 13.43 23.70
CA VAL A 294 -32.70 12.54 23.96
C VAL A 294 -33.98 13.36 24.18
N THR A 295 -33.91 14.39 25.02
CA THR A 295 -35.06 15.27 25.32
C THR A 295 -35.53 16.01 24.06
N ALA A 296 -34.60 16.56 23.29
CA ALA A 296 -34.91 17.24 22.04
C ALA A 296 -35.53 16.28 21.01
N ALA A 297 -35.00 15.06 20.92
CA ALA A 297 -35.48 14.06 19.98
C ALA A 297 -36.90 13.61 20.31
N LEU A 298 -37.19 13.32 21.59
CA LEU A 298 -38.52 12.91 22.07
C LEU A 298 -39.56 14.02 21.89
N ARG A 299 -39.19 15.29 22.08
CA ARG A 299 -40.09 16.43 21.81
C ARG A 299 -40.52 16.50 20.35
N GLY A 300 -39.67 16.05 19.42
CA GLY A 300 -39.95 16.01 17.98
C GLY A 300 -40.74 14.78 17.51
N VAL A 301 -41.09 13.84 18.40
CA VAL A 301 -41.81 12.60 18.06
C VAL A 301 -43.29 12.74 18.39
N ASN A 302 -44.15 12.36 17.44
CA ASN A 302 -45.59 12.25 17.68
C ASN A 302 -45.89 10.90 18.36
N ASN A 303 -46.26 10.91 19.63
CA ASN A 303 -46.60 9.73 20.43
C ASN A 303 -45.48 8.66 20.48
N PRO A 304 -44.34 8.94 21.15
CA PRO A 304 -43.29 7.95 21.35
C PRO A 304 -43.80 6.75 22.15
N ILE A 305 -43.35 5.54 21.79
CA ILE A 305 -43.70 4.33 22.54
C ILE A 305 -43.08 4.42 23.94
N GLU A 306 -43.86 4.04 24.95
CA GLU A 306 -43.44 4.09 26.36
C GLU A 306 -42.15 3.30 26.62
N SER A 307 -42.01 2.10 26.05
CA SER A 307 -40.78 1.29 26.20
C SER A 307 -39.53 1.98 25.64
N ILE A 308 -39.64 2.71 24.52
CA ILE A 308 -38.53 3.49 23.94
C ILE A 308 -38.20 4.67 24.85
N THR A 309 -39.23 5.40 25.31
CA THR A 309 -39.07 6.54 26.21
C THR A 309 -38.39 6.12 27.52
N ASN A 310 -38.85 5.04 28.14
CA ASN A 310 -38.30 4.50 29.37
C ASN A 310 -36.85 4.08 29.19
N TYR A 311 -36.54 3.33 28.13
CA TYR A 311 -35.16 2.93 27.80
C TYR A 311 -34.22 4.12 27.65
N LEU A 312 -34.64 5.16 26.91
CA LEU A 312 -33.82 6.34 26.67
C LEU A 312 -33.60 7.17 27.94
N ASN A 313 -34.65 7.35 28.76
CA ASN A 313 -34.55 8.08 30.03
C ASN A 313 -33.72 7.33 31.07
N GLU A 314 -33.78 6.00 31.10
CA GLU A 314 -32.95 5.17 31.97
C GLU A 314 -31.47 5.24 31.56
N LYS A 315 -31.19 5.17 30.25
CA LYS A 315 -29.82 5.19 29.73
C LYS A 315 -29.18 6.58 29.77
N PHE A 316 -29.98 7.64 29.68
CA PHE A 316 -29.54 9.04 29.78
C PHE A 316 -30.44 9.80 30.75
N PRO A 317 -30.26 9.64 32.08
CA PRO A 317 -31.08 10.33 33.04
C PRO A 317 -30.81 11.84 33.02
N ALA A 318 -31.82 12.64 33.40
CA ALA A 318 -31.60 14.04 33.69
C ALA A 318 -30.59 14.14 34.84
N ASN A 319 -29.40 14.69 34.58
CA ASN A 319 -28.49 15.04 35.67
C ASN A 319 -29.28 15.88 36.67
N THR A 320 -29.36 15.41 37.92
CA THR A 320 -30.09 16.05 39.01
C THR A 320 -29.42 17.37 39.37
N LEU A 321 -29.68 18.41 38.59
CA LEU A 321 -29.69 19.78 39.10
C LEU A 321 -31.15 20.06 39.47
N GLN A 322 -31.52 19.65 40.68
CA GLN A 322 -32.71 20.21 41.32
C GLN A 322 -32.57 21.74 41.35
N PRO A 323 -33.64 22.49 41.09
CA PRO A 323 -33.69 23.89 41.44
C PRO A 323 -33.48 24.03 42.96
N LEU A 324 -32.54 24.87 43.37
CA LEU A 324 -32.47 25.39 44.73
C LEU A 324 -33.79 26.09 45.08
N ALA A 325 -34.63 25.40 45.85
CA ALA A 325 -35.57 25.93 46.85
C ALA A 325 -36.22 24.70 47.52
N SER A 326 -35.93 24.39 48.78
CA SER A 326 -36.34 25.19 49.92
C SER A 326 -35.29 25.24 51.01
N THR A 327 -34.90 26.45 51.39
CA THR A 327 -34.41 26.75 52.74
C THR A 327 -35.50 26.39 53.73
N ASN A 328 -35.36 25.24 54.39
CA ASN A 328 -35.72 24.97 55.78
C ASN A 328 -35.19 23.58 56.08
N ASP A 329 -34.44 23.46 57.18
CA ASP A 329 -33.78 22.25 57.71
C ASP A 329 -32.39 21.93 57.13
N ILE A 330 -31.44 22.86 57.33
CA ILE A 330 -30.01 22.54 57.38
C ILE A 330 -29.58 22.48 58.86
N PRO A 331 -29.03 21.35 59.36
CA PRO A 331 -28.51 21.27 60.71
C PRO A 331 -27.36 22.27 60.89
N VAL A 332 -27.45 23.12 61.91
CA VAL A 332 -26.44 24.11 62.29
C VAL A 332 -25.08 23.41 62.43
N GLY A 333 -24.19 23.63 61.45
CA GLY A 333 -22.86 22.99 61.35
C GLY A 333 -22.48 22.51 59.94
N SER A 334 -23.45 22.26 59.05
CA SER A 334 -23.18 21.77 57.69
C SER A 334 -22.86 22.89 56.67
N GLU A 335 -23.27 24.12 56.95
CA GLU A 335 -22.94 25.31 56.13
C GLU A 335 -21.42 25.59 56.07
N GLN A 336 -20.71 25.36 57.18
CA GLN A 336 -19.25 25.57 57.26
C GLN A 336 -18.48 24.56 56.40
N VAL A 337 -18.86 23.28 56.47
CA VAL A 337 -18.24 22.21 55.67
C VAL A 337 -18.52 22.41 54.18
N ILE A 338 -19.73 22.86 53.83
CA ILE A 338 -20.09 23.17 52.43
C ILE A 338 -19.27 24.37 51.92
N GLN A 339 -19.09 25.42 52.71
CA GLN A 339 -18.25 26.56 52.33
C GLN A 339 -16.78 26.19 52.20
N GLU A 340 -16.28 25.30 53.06
CA GLU A 340 -14.91 24.79 53.01
C GLU A 340 -14.68 23.94 51.76
N LEU A 341 -15.56 22.98 51.47
CA LEU A 341 -15.54 22.17 50.25
C LEU A 341 -15.68 23.02 48.98
N LYS A 342 -16.50 24.08 49.02
CA LYS A 342 -16.64 25.02 47.89
C LYS A 342 -15.34 25.82 47.70
N GLY A 343 -14.69 26.22 48.79
CA GLY A 343 -13.38 26.86 48.75
C GLY A 343 -12.30 25.94 48.17
N GLU A 344 -12.27 24.67 48.59
CA GLU A 344 -11.35 23.67 48.02
C GLU A 344 -11.63 23.38 46.55
N LEU A 345 -12.91 23.31 46.15
CA LEU A 345 -13.31 23.12 44.77
C LEU A 345 -12.83 24.29 43.89
N GLU A 346 -13.02 25.54 44.33
CA GLU A 346 -12.56 26.71 43.57
C GLU A 346 -11.03 26.80 43.51
N ARG A 347 -10.31 26.41 44.57
CA ARG A 347 -8.85 26.28 44.52
C ARG A 347 -8.40 25.20 43.53
N THR A 348 -9.09 24.05 43.52
CA THR A 348 -8.78 22.94 42.60
C THR A 348 -9.05 23.34 41.15
N LYS A 349 -10.16 24.04 40.88
CA LYS A 349 -10.44 24.61 39.56
C LYS A 349 -9.37 25.61 39.12
N ALA A 350 -8.92 26.50 40.01
CA ALA A 350 -7.86 27.45 39.69
C ALA A 350 -6.53 26.74 39.36
N GLN A 351 -6.18 25.67 40.10
CA GLN A 351 -5.01 24.85 39.80
C GLN A 351 -5.13 24.12 38.46
N LEU A 352 -6.32 23.61 38.13
CA LEU A 352 -6.59 22.95 36.86
C LEU A 352 -6.42 23.92 35.68
N ILE A 353 -6.97 25.13 35.79
CA ILE A 353 -6.84 26.18 34.77
C ILE A 353 -5.37 26.55 34.54
N GLU A 354 -4.56 26.62 35.60
CA GLU A 354 -3.13 26.89 35.46
C GLU A 354 -2.39 25.74 34.77
N LYS A 355 -2.75 24.49 35.07
CA LYS A 355 -2.19 23.32 34.39
C LYS A 355 -2.61 23.22 32.93
N GLU A 356 -3.83 23.63 32.59
CA GLU A 356 -4.27 23.76 31.19
C GLU A 356 -3.46 24.81 30.44
N ARG A 357 -3.19 25.98 31.05
CA ARG A 357 -2.33 27.01 30.43
C ARG A 357 -0.89 26.54 30.21
N GLU A 358 -0.35 25.79 31.17
CA GLU A 358 0.98 25.19 31.07
C GLU A 358 1.01 24.14 29.94
N LEU A 359 0.00 23.28 29.87
CA LEU A 359 -0.16 22.30 28.78
C LEU A 359 -0.27 22.99 27.43
N ASP A 360 -1.08 24.03 27.31
CA ASP A 360 -1.24 24.83 26.09
C ASP A 360 0.08 25.48 25.63
N ARG A 361 0.88 25.97 26.59
CA ARG A 361 2.21 26.49 26.29
C ARG A 361 3.11 25.38 25.72
N VAL A 362 3.15 24.22 26.37
CA VAL A 362 3.92 23.06 25.92
C VAL A 362 3.46 22.58 24.54
N VAL A 363 2.15 22.54 24.31
CA VAL A 363 1.56 22.17 23.01
C VAL A 363 1.96 23.17 21.93
N ARG A 364 1.90 24.49 22.19
CA ARG A 364 2.36 25.52 21.25
C ARG A 364 3.84 25.40 20.93
N GLU A 365 4.68 25.18 21.95
CA GLU A 365 6.13 24.98 21.76
C GLU A 365 6.42 23.71 20.95
N ARG A 366 5.72 22.59 21.23
CA ARG A 366 5.84 21.33 20.49
C ARG A 366 5.32 21.48 19.06
N THR A 367 4.25 22.23 18.83
CA THR A 367 3.70 22.54 17.50
C THR A 367 4.68 23.37 16.67
N ARG A 368 5.34 24.35 17.30
CA ARG A 368 6.44 25.11 16.66
C ARG A 368 7.61 24.19 16.29
N GLY A 369 7.94 23.23 17.17
CA GLY A 369 8.93 22.19 16.89
C GLY A 369 8.53 21.30 15.71
N ILE A 370 7.27 20.86 15.64
CA ILE A 370 6.73 20.06 14.53
C ILE A 370 6.83 20.84 13.22
N ASN A 371 6.44 22.12 13.18
CA ASN A 371 6.57 22.94 11.98
C ASN A 371 8.03 23.09 11.53
N LYS A 372 8.97 23.22 12.48
CA LYS A 372 10.40 23.26 12.17
C LYS A 372 10.94 21.93 11.65
N ILE A 373 10.45 20.81 12.19
CA ILE A 373 10.75 19.46 11.67
C ILE A 373 10.18 19.30 10.26
N SER A 374 8.94 19.71 10.00
CA SER A 374 8.34 19.65 8.66
C SER A 374 9.11 20.51 7.65
N GLN A 375 9.61 21.67 8.05
CA GLN A 375 10.47 22.48 7.19
C GLN A 375 11.80 21.76 6.90
N LEU A 376 12.45 21.21 7.93
CA LEU A 376 13.69 20.43 7.77
C LEU A 376 13.49 19.16 6.92
N GLU A 377 12.33 18.50 7.02
CA GLU A 377 11.98 17.35 6.19
C GLU A 377 11.80 17.73 4.72
N GLU A 378 11.23 18.90 4.44
CA GLU A 378 11.08 19.40 3.07
C GLU A 378 12.43 19.87 2.50
N ASP A 379 13.24 20.59 3.29
CA ASP A 379 14.60 20.98 2.91
C ASP A 379 15.46 19.73 2.60
N LEU A 380 15.39 18.71 3.47
CA LEU A 380 16.08 17.42 3.27
C LEU A 380 15.58 16.70 2.02
N ARG A 381 14.27 16.76 1.73
CA ARG A 381 13.69 16.16 0.51
C ARG A 381 14.19 16.85 -0.75
N GLN A 382 14.26 18.18 -0.75
CA GLN A 382 14.79 18.96 -1.86
C GLN A 382 16.27 18.66 -2.10
N GLU A 383 17.08 18.62 -1.03
CA GLU A 383 18.50 18.31 -1.14
C GLU A 383 18.73 16.88 -1.66
N LYS A 384 17.95 15.90 -1.17
CA LYS A 384 18.00 14.52 -1.65
C LYS A 384 17.64 14.42 -3.15
N SER A 385 16.66 15.19 -3.61
CA SER A 385 16.29 15.26 -5.03
C SER A 385 17.42 15.83 -5.90
N ALA A 386 18.04 16.93 -5.43
CA ALA A 386 19.18 17.54 -6.11
C ALA A 386 20.39 16.57 -6.21
N GLN A 387 20.72 15.90 -5.10
CA GLN A 387 21.78 14.89 -5.09
C GLN A 387 21.47 13.70 -6.01
N LYS A 388 20.21 13.24 -6.04
CA LYS A 388 19.80 12.15 -6.92
C LYS A 388 19.98 12.51 -8.40
N THR A 389 19.67 13.74 -8.77
CA THR A 389 19.89 14.26 -10.12
C THR A 389 21.39 14.25 -10.46
N LYS A 390 22.23 14.77 -9.56
CA LYS A 390 23.69 14.77 -9.74
C LYS A 390 24.29 13.37 -9.87
N ILE A 391 23.79 12.40 -9.11
CA ILE A 391 24.19 10.99 -9.23
C ILE A 391 23.81 10.42 -10.60
N ASN A 392 22.62 10.73 -11.10
CA ASN A 392 22.19 10.27 -12.42
C ASN A 392 23.08 10.85 -13.53
N ASP A 393 23.44 12.14 -13.45
CA ASP A 393 24.34 12.79 -14.39
C ASP A 393 25.73 12.13 -14.36
N LEU A 394 26.29 11.92 -13.16
CA LEU A 394 27.56 11.21 -12.99
C LEU A 394 27.51 9.78 -13.56
N ASN A 395 26.43 9.04 -13.32
CA ASN A 395 26.27 7.69 -13.88
C ASN A 395 26.19 7.71 -15.41
N SER A 396 25.56 8.73 -15.99
CA SER A 396 25.53 8.91 -17.44
C SER A 396 26.94 9.16 -18.00
N GLU A 397 27.75 9.93 -17.28
CA GLU A 397 29.13 10.23 -17.67
C GLU A 397 30.05 9.02 -17.49
N VAL A 398 29.90 8.26 -16.41
CA VAL A 398 30.59 6.98 -16.22
C VAL A 398 30.23 6.00 -17.34
N THR A 399 28.97 5.96 -17.76
CA THR A 399 28.53 5.12 -18.88
C THR A 399 29.16 5.56 -20.21
N ARG A 400 29.31 6.88 -20.41
CA ARG A 400 30.00 7.46 -21.57
C ARG A 400 31.49 7.08 -21.57
N LEU A 401 32.17 7.27 -20.44
CA LEU A 401 33.58 6.94 -20.27
C LEU A 401 33.85 5.44 -20.43
N ASN A 402 32.99 4.59 -19.86
CA ASN A 402 33.09 3.14 -20.04
C ASN A 402 33.01 2.76 -21.51
N ARG A 403 32.08 3.34 -22.30
CA ARG A 403 32.03 3.11 -23.75
C ARG A 403 33.34 3.48 -24.46
N ILE A 404 33.97 4.60 -24.08
CA ILE A 404 35.26 5.02 -24.63
C ILE A 404 36.37 4.03 -24.26
N VAL A 405 36.41 3.59 -23.00
CA VAL A 405 37.41 2.63 -22.51
C VAL A 405 37.26 1.27 -23.20
N TYR A 406 36.05 0.74 -23.31
CA TYR A 406 35.79 -0.50 -24.05
C TYR A 406 36.14 -0.36 -25.55
N GLY A 407 35.87 0.79 -26.16
CA GLY A 407 36.32 1.08 -27.52
C GLY A 407 37.85 1.04 -27.66
N ARG A 408 38.57 1.76 -26.78
CA ARG A 408 40.05 1.75 -26.77
C ARG A 408 40.65 0.38 -26.46
N ALA A 409 39.98 -0.44 -25.65
CA ALA A 409 40.40 -1.82 -25.41
C ALA A 409 40.34 -2.67 -26.68
N SER A 410 39.31 -2.46 -27.53
CA SER A 410 39.22 -3.06 -28.86
C SER A 410 40.38 -2.62 -29.75
N ASP A 411 40.66 -1.32 -29.82
CA ASP A 411 41.78 -0.77 -30.60
C ASP A 411 43.13 -1.35 -30.15
N THR A 412 43.30 -1.56 -28.83
CA THR A 412 44.53 -2.14 -28.26
C THR A 412 44.73 -3.60 -28.67
N VAL A 413 43.64 -4.38 -28.76
CA VAL A 413 43.67 -5.77 -29.25
C VAL A 413 44.02 -5.79 -30.74
N GLU A 414 43.44 -4.88 -31.52
CA GLU A 414 43.69 -4.78 -32.97
C GLU A 414 45.13 -4.34 -33.27
N ILE A 415 45.67 -3.37 -32.54
CA ILE A 415 47.09 -2.98 -32.60
C ILE A 415 48.00 -4.17 -32.24
N SER A 416 47.62 -4.98 -31.25
CA SER A 416 48.38 -6.17 -30.85
C SER A 416 48.36 -7.27 -31.92
N ARG A 417 47.27 -7.37 -32.70
CA ARG A 417 47.17 -8.24 -33.88
C ARG A 417 48.07 -7.73 -35.00
N LEU A 418 47.96 -6.45 -35.36
CA LEU A 418 48.79 -5.81 -36.38
C LEU A 418 50.29 -5.91 -36.05
N LYS A 419 50.68 -5.80 -34.77
CA LYS A 419 52.08 -6.02 -34.35
C LYS A 419 52.58 -7.43 -34.61
N ARG A 420 51.72 -8.45 -34.45
CA ARG A 420 52.08 -9.85 -34.76
C ARG A 420 52.23 -10.06 -36.26
N ASP A 421 51.29 -9.53 -37.04
CA ASP A 421 51.32 -9.63 -38.50
C ASP A 421 52.58 -8.93 -39.06
N LEU A 422 52.92 -7.75 -38.53
CA LEU A 422 54.13 -7.01 -38.90
C LEU A 422 55.43 -7.75 -38.52
N LYS A 423 55.40 -8.54 -37.43
CA LYS A 423 56.53 -9.40 -37.05
C LYS A 423 56.71 -10.54 -38.05
N GLN A 424 55.62 -11.21 -38.45
CA GLN A 424 55.67 -12.28 -39.46
C GLN A 424 56.20 -11.76 -40.80
N VAL A 425 55.69 -10.61 -41.27
CA VAL A 425 56.17 -9.98 -42.50
C VAL A 425 57.66 -9.63 -42.41
N ARG A 426 58.15 -9.21 -41.24
CA ARG A 426 59.58 -8.94 -41.04
C ARG A 426 60.42 -10.21 -41.12
N GLU A 427 60.00 -11.28 -40.46
CA GLU A 427 60.66 -12.59 -40.49
C GLU A 427 60.69 -13.17 -41.91
N GLU A 428 59.59 -13.04 -42.66
CA GLU A 428 59.51 -13.50 -44.04
C GLU A 428 60.42 -12.67 -44.96
N ARG A 429 60.49 -11.35 -44.78
CA ARG A 429 61.45 -10.49 -45.48
C ARG A 429 62.90 -10.85 -45.15
N ASP A 430 63.21 -11.20 -43.91
CA ASP A 430 64.56 -11.62 -43.52
C ASP A 430 64.92 -13.02 -44.09
N ARG A 431 63.95 -13.93 -44.14
CA ARG A 431 64.07 -15.23 -44.82
C ARG A 431 64.31 -15.03 -46.32
N LEU A 432 63.48 -14.26 -47.01
CA LEU A 432 63.63 -13.96 -48.43
C LEU A 432 64.93 -13.22 -48.74
N SER A 433 65.40 -12.36 -47.82
CA SER A 433 66.71 -11.70 -47.91
C SER A 433 67.87 -12.71 -47.78
N SER A 434 67.72 -13.70 -46.90
CA SER A 434 68.70 -14.78 -46.72
C SER A 434 68.70 -15.74 -47.90
N GLU A 435 67.53 -16.09 -48.43
CA GLU A 435 67.35 -16.89 -49.62
C GLU A 435 67.90 -16.17 -50.87
N ASN A 436 67.68 -14.87 -51.00
CA ASN A 436 68.32 -14.06 -52.04
C ASN A 436 69.85 -14.02 -51.89
N ARG A 437 70.39 -13.97 -50.66
CA ARG A 437 71.84 -14.08 -50.42
C ARG A 437 72.38 -15.45 -50.82
N LEU A 438 71.67 -16.53 -50.49
CA LEU A 438 72.01 -17.89 -50.90
C LEU A 438 71.93 -18.05 -52.42
N LEU A 439 70.89 -17.55 -53.07
CA LEU A 439 70.77 -17.55 -54.53
C LEU A 439 71.88 -16.75 -55.20
N ARG A 440 72.31 -15.62 -54.61
CA ARG A 440 73.50 -14.88 -55.08
C ARG A 440 74.79 -15.67 -54.88
N SER A 441 74.94 -16.38 -53.75
CA SER A 441 76.08 -17.25 -53.51
C SER A 441 76.11 -18.43 -54.49
N ASN A 442 74.98 -19.12 -54.68
CA ASN A 442 74.81 -20.22 -55.64
C ASN A 442 74.98 -19.74 -57.09
N LYS A 443 74.53 -18.53 -57.40
CA LYS A 443 74.80 -17.90 -58.70
C LYS A 443 76.28 -17.63 -58.85
N ASN A 444 76.96 -17.09 -57.84
CA ASN A 444 78.40 -16.86 -57.89
C ASN A 444 79.19 -18.18 -57.96
N GLU A 445 78.73 -19.24 -57.29
CA GLU A 445 79.29 -20.60 -57.30
C GLU A 445 79.12 -21.27 -58.68
N LYS A 446 77.92 -21.16 -59.27
CA LYS A 446 77.65 -21.54 -60.67
C LYS A 446 78.36 -20.65 -61.69
N SER A 447 78.62 -19.38 -61.37
CA SER A 447 79.39 -18.44 -62.21
C SER A 447 80.89 -18.76 -62.18
N SER A 448 81.41 -19.23 -61.04
CA SER A 448 82.78 -19.75 -60.92
C SER A 448 82.95 -21.14 -61.55
N GLN A 449 81.87 -21.86 -61.85
CA GLN A 449 81.90 -23.16 -62.54
C GLN A 449 81.49 -23.13 -64.03
N ALA A 450 81.08 -21.99 -64.58
CA ALA A 450 80.76 -21.89 -66.00
C ALA A 450 81.09 -20.50 -66.56
N ILE A 451 82.39 -20.29 -66.76
CA ILE A 451 82.93 -19.34 -67.74
C ILE A 451 82.54 -19.86 -69.13
N SER A 452 81.60 -19.21 -69.82
CA SER A 452 81.74 -18.88 -71.24
C SER A 452 80.51 -18.15 -71.81
N SER A 453 80.82 -16.99 -72.39
CA SER A 453 80.21 -16.35 -73.57
C SER A 453 78.68 -16.34 -73.77
N GLY A 454 78.13 -15.12 -73.68
CA GLY A 454 77.57 -14.52 -74.90
C GLY A 454 76.18 -13.87 -74.82
N ARG A 455 76.17 -12.58 -75.16
CA ARG A 455 75.05 -11.69 -75.59
C ARG A 455 74.22 -11.08 -74.47
N LYS A 456 74.51 -9.84 -74.10
CA LYS A 456 74.19 -8.54 -74.77
C LYS A 456 72.71 -8.16 -74.62
N LEU A 457 72.53 -7.02 -73.95
CA LEU A 457 71.52 -5.98 -74.21
C LEU A 457 70.06 -6.46 -74.33
N SER A 458 69.36 -6.60 -73.19
CA SER A 458 67.88 -6.63 -73.20
C SER A 458 67.26 -6.34 -71.82
N ASN A 459 67.95 -6.63 -70.71
CA ASN A 459 67.28 -6.68 -69.40
C ASN A 459 67.37 -5.39 -68.57
N TYR A 460 68.22 -4.43 -68.94
CA TYR A 460 68.30 -3.14 -68.25
C TYR A 460 67.23 -2.14 -68.69
N ALA A 461 66.75 -2.23 -69.94
CA ALA A 461 65.66 -1.39 -70.43
C ALA A 461 64.34 -1.72 -69.71
N SER A 462 64.00 -3.01 -69.57
CA SER A 462 62.78 -3.45 -68.89
C SER A 462 62.74 -3.10 -67.39
N ALA A 463 63.88 -3.19 -66.69
CA ALA A 463 63.96 -2.82 -65.28
C ALA A 463 63.82 -1.31 -65.04
N CYS A 464 64.39 -0.48 -65.92
CA CYS A 464 64.20 0.98 -65.87
C CYS A 464 62.74 1.39 -66.15
N PHE A 465 62.07 0.72 -67.10
CA PHE A 465 60.65 0.98 -67.39
C PHE A 465 59.72 0.66 -66.22
N ILE A 466 59.95 -0.46 -65.52
CA ILE A 466 59.12 -0.84 -64.37
C ILE A 466 59.38 0.10 -63.17
N LEU A 467 60.64 0.49 -62.92
CA LEU A 467 60.97 1.41 -61.84
C LEU A 467 60.46 2.84 -62.10
N LEU A 468 60.49 3.32 -63.35
CA LEU A 468 59.89 4.62 -63.70
C LEU A 468 58.36 4.56 -63.62
N GLY A 469 57.74 3.47 -64.08
CA GLY A 469 56.28 3.30 -64.06
C GLY A 469 55.70 3.34 -62.66
N VAL A 470 56.36 2.67 -61.70
CA VAL A 470 55.96 2.70 -60.29
C VAL A 470 56.17 4.10 -59.68
N TYR A 471 57.23 4.81 -60.06
CA TYR A 471 57.48 6.18 -59.58
C TYR A 471 56.41 7.17 -60.09
N THR A 472 55.99 7.05 -61.36
CA THR A 472 54.92 7.90 -61.92
C THR A 472 53.56 7.66 -61.27
N VAL A 473 53.20 6.41 -60.95
CA VAL A 473 51.92 6.11 -60.29
C VAL A 473 51.89 6.62 -58.85
N VAL A 474 53.02 6.53 -58.14
CA VAL A 474 53.15 7.07 -56.78
C VAL A 474 53.15 8.61 -56.78
N ALA A 475 53.81 9.26 -57.75
CA ALA A 475 53.77 10.71 -57.89
C ALA A 475 52.37 11.27 -58.23
N CYS A 476 51.56 10.52 -59.00
CA CYS A 476 50.17 10.90 -59.32
C CYS A 476 49.19 10.73 -58.15
N LEU A 477 49.50 9.90 -57.14
CA LEU A 477 48.63 9.67 -55.98
C LEU A 477 48.96 10.54 -54.76
N VAL A 478 50.13 11.18 -54.73
CA VAL A 478 50.62 11.98 -53.58
C VAL A 478 50.46 13.49 -53.79
N ILE A 479 50.19 13.95 -55.02
CA ILE A 479 50.02 15.38 -55.33
C ILE A 479 48.53 15.65 -55.58
N GLU A 480 47.75 15.66 -54.50
CA GLU A 480 46.50 16.41 -54.45
C GLU A 480 46.88 17.91 -54.43
N ASP A 481 46.14 18.73 -55.19
CA ASP A 481 46.32 20.18 -55.40
C ASP A 481 47.29 20.61 -56.52
N TYR A 482 46.78 20.70 -57.77
CA TYR A 482 46.93 21.85 -58.70
C TYR A 482 46.33 21.49 -60.08
N PRO A 483 45.27 22.18 -60.56
CA PRO A 483 44.60 21.81 -61.80
C PRO A 483 45.23 22.49 -63.04
N GLY A 484 45.39 21.72 -64.13
CA GLY A 484 45.35 22.26 -65.49
C GLY A 484 46.62 22.14 -66.33
N ILE A 485 47.81 22.41 -65.81
CA ILE A 485 49.01 22.59 -66.67
C ILE A 485 49.98 21.39 -66.64
N ILE A 486 50.04 20.64 -65.53
CA ILE A 486 50.96 19.50 -65.39
C ILE A 486 50.42 18.24 -66.08
N SER A 487 49.09 18.04 -66.08
CA SER A 487 48.43 16.90 -66.75
C SER A 487 48.66 16.91 -68.27
N ALA A 488 48.61 18.08 -68.91
CA ALA A 488 48.84 18.23 -70.35
C ALA A 488 50.30 17.98 -70.75
N PHE A 489 51.26 18.35 -69.90
CA PHE A 489 52.68 18.14 -70.17
C PHE A 489 53.06 16.65 -70.07
N PHE A 490 52.57 15.95 -69.04
CA PHE A 490 52.85 14.52 -68.87
C PHE A 490 52.12 13.63 -69.89
N THR A 491 50.92 14.02 -70.34
CA THR A 491 50.24 13.31 -71.44
C THR A 491 50.94 13.54 -72.79
N ALA A 492 51.42 14.74 -73.08
CA ALA A 492 52.19 15.00 -74.30
C ALA A 492 53.53 14.24 -74.33
N VAL A 493 54.23 14.16 -73.19
CA VAL A 493 55.48 13.40 -73.07
C VAL A 493 55.23 11.90 -73.20
N ALA A 494 54.16 11.37 -72.60
CA ALA A 494 53.78 9.96 -72.74
C ALA A 494 53.41 9.60 -74.20
N LEU A 495 52.74 10.51 -74.93
CA LEU A 495 52.39 10.30 -76.35
C LEU A 495 53.62 10.39 -77.27
N ALA A 496 54.60 11.24 -76.94
CA ALA A 496 55.87 11.30 -77.65
C ALA A 496 56.70 10.01 -77.47
N PHE A 497 56.77 9.46 -76.24
CA PHE A 497 57.44 8.18 -76.00
C PHE A 497 56.71 6.99 -76.61
N PHE A 498 55.37 7.04 -76.72
CA PHE A 498 54.59 5.99 -77.39
C PHE A 498 54.76 5.99 -78.92
N LEU A 499 55.01 7.16 -79.53
CA LEU A 499 55.26 7.29 -80.97
C LEU A 499 56.72 7.04 -81.37
N LEU A 500 57.67 7.12 -80.43
CA LEU A 500 59.11 6.94 -80.69
C LEU A 500 59.63 5.50 -80.50
N GLY A 501 58.82 4.59 -79.94
CA GLY A 501 59.11 3.15 -79.88
C GLY A 501 60.19 2.74 -78.88
#